data_AF-A0A1Q5ZZ75-F1
#
_entry.id   AF-A0A1Q5ZZ75-F1
#
_cell.length_a   1.000
_cell.length_b   1.000
_cell.length_c   1.000
_cell.angle_alpha   90.00
_cell.angle_beta   90.00
_cell.angle_gamma   90.00
#
_symmetry.space_group_name_H-M   'P 1'
#
loop_
_entity.id
_entity.type
_entity.pdbx_description
1 polymer ?
#
loop_
_entity_poly.entity_id
_entity_poly.type
_entity_poly.pdbx_seq_one_letter_code
_entity_poly.pdbx_strand_id
1 'polypeptide(L)' 'MANFIELLDKNDRNTLINVDNITSVVIYKDPEEEVRIYLIGDKDSYITVKETYEELRQMLQDWIKVTLR' A
#
# COMPACT_ATOMS: atom_id res chain seq x y z
N MET A 1 -15.12 12.13 -3.37
CA MET A 1 -14.60 11.11 -4.30
C MET A 1 -13.76 10.17 -3.48
N ALA A 2 -13.93 8.86 -3.65
CA ALA A 2 -13.14 7.90 -2.90
C ALA A 2 -11.78 7.70 -3.57
N ASN A 3 -10.69 7.78 -2.81
CA ASN A 3 -9.34 7.59 -3.30
C ASN A 3 -8.91 6.14 -3.10
N PHE A 4 -8.32 5.56 -4.14
CA PHE A 4 -7.82 4.19 -4.11
C PHE A 4 -6.39 4.11 -4.63
N ILE A 5 -5.62 3.17 -4.08
CA ILE A 5 -4.35 2.72 -4.64
C ILE A 5 -4.55 1.30 -5.15
N GLU A 6 -4.16 1.07 -6.40
CA GLU A 6 -4.14 -0.27 -7.01
C GLU A 6 -2.74 -0.87 -6.87
N LEU A 7 -2.66 -2.08 -6.34
CA LEU A 7 -1.41 -2.85 -6.16
C LEU A 7 -1.59 -4.28 -6.64
N LEU A 8 -0.49 -4.96 -6.95
CA LEU A 8 -0.49 -6.39 -7.24
C LEU A 8 -0.22 -7.20 -5.96
N ASP A 9 -1.14 -8.11 -5.62
CA ASP A 9 -0.86 -9.08 -4.57
C ASP A 9 0.20 -10.10 -5.03
N LYS A 10 0.73 -10.90 -4.09
CA LYS A 10 1.72 -11.93 -4.41
C LYS A 10 1.26 -13.04 -5.38
N ASN A 11 -0.03 -13.07 -5.73
CA ASN A 11 -0.63 -14.03 -6.68
C ASN A 11 -1.01 -13.35 -8.00
N ASP A 12 -0.45 -12.18 -8.29
CA ASP A 12 -0.73 -11.40 -9.51
C ASP A 12 -2.21 -10.97 -9.63
N ARG A 13 -2.89 -10.73 -8.50
CA ARG A 13 -4.26 -10.21 -8.46
C ARG A 13 -4.26 -8.74 -8.09
N ASN A 14 -4.98 -7.94 -8.87
CA ASN A 14 -5.18 -6.53 -8.57
C ASN A 14 -5.96 -6.38 -7.27
N THR A 15 -5.37 -5.65 -6.33
CA THR A 15 -5.96 -5.32 -5.05
C THR A 15 -6.15 -3.81 -4.98
N LEU A 16 -7.39 -3.38 -4.73
CA LEU A 16 -7.74 -1.98 -4.54
C LEU A 16 -7.78 -1.68 -3.04
N ILE A 17 -6.97 -0.71 -2.63
CA ILE A 17 -6.91 -0.22 -1.26
C ILE A 17 -7.63 1.12 -1.21
N ASN A 18 -8.71 1.21 -0.42
CA ASN A 18 -9.33 2.50 -0.10
C ASN A 18 -8.43 3.24 0.90
N VAL A 19 -7.90 4.38 0.48
CA VAL A 19 -6.95 5.19 1.26
C VAL A 19 -7.60 6.38 1.98
N ASP A 20 -8.90 6.61 1.81
CA ASP A 20 -9.61 7.72 2.46
C ASP A 20 -9.66 7.57 3.98
N ASN A 21 -9.68 6.33 4.47
CA ASN A 21 -9.78 6.01 5.90
C ASN A 21 -8.46 5.48 6.49
N ILE A 22 -7.35 5.66 5.78
CA ILE A 22 -6.02 5.22 6.23
C ILE A 22 -5.33 6.38 6.91
N THR A 23 -5.00 6.22 8.20
CA THR A 23 -4.24 7.19 8.96
C THR A 23 -2.74 7.01 8.78
N SER A 24 -2.27 5.79 8.50
CA SER A 24 -0.85 5.51 8.30
C SER A 24 -0.62 4.26 7.45
N VAL A 25 0.46 4.28 6.66
CA VAL A 25 0.91 3.13 5.87
C VAL A 25 2.29 2.71 6.37
N VAL A 26 2.44 1.44 6.74
CA VAL A 26 3.71 0.85 7.17
C VAL A 26 4.11 -0.21 6.15
N ILE A 27 5.27 -0.02 5.52
CA ILE A 27 5.87 -1.03 4.64
C ILE A 27 6.99 -1.71 5.42
N TYR A 28 6.99 -3.03 5.46
CA TYR A 28 8.14 -3.79 5.96
C TYR A 28 8.42 -5.01 5.09
N LYS A 29 9.68 -5.44 5.11
CA LYS A 29 10.14 -6.69 4.52
C LYS A 29 10.17 -7.74 5.62
N ASP A 30 9.49 -8.85 5.42
CA ASP A 30 9.47 -9.95 6.38
C ASP A 30 10.75 -10.82 6.29
N PRO A 31 10.96 -11.78 7.20
CA PRO A 31 12.14 -12.65 7.18
C PRO A 31 12.26 -13.55 5.95
N GLU A 32 11.17 -13.78 5.21
CA GLU A 32 11.11 -14.57 3.97
C GLU A 32 11.37 -13.70 2.73
N GLU A 33 11.77 -12.44 2.93
CA GLU A 33 11.94 -11.42 1.91
C GLU A 33 10.66 -10.95 1.21
N GLU A 34 9.47 -11.33 1.71
CA GLU A 34 8.21 -10.81 1.18
C GLU A 34 7.99 -9.38 1.69
N VAL A 35 7.49 -8.51 0.80
CA VAL A 35 7.13 -7.14 1.17
C VAL A 35 5.66 -7.10 1.58
N ARG A 36 5.40 -6.52 2.75
CA ARG A 36 4.06 -6.40 3.31
C ARG A 36 3.73 -4.94 3.56
N ILE A 37 2.48 -4.60 3.24
CA ILE A 37 1.91 -3.28 3.50
C ILE A 37 0.86 -3.45 4.60
N TYR A 38 1.07 -2.72 5.69
CA TYR A 38 0.11 -2.57 6.77
C TYR A 38 -0.55 -1.22 6.65
N LEU A 39 -1.87 -1.25 6.62
CA LEU A 39 -2.74 -0.10 6.49
C LEU A 39 -3.42 0.09 7.84
N ILE A 40 -3.08 1.19 8.51
CA ILE A 40 -3.62 1.55 9.80
C ILE A 40 -4.71 2.58 9.57
N GLY A 41 -5.91 2.33 10.08
CA GLY A 41 -7.11 3.14 9.86
C GLY A 41 -8.31 2.59 10.63
N ASP A 42 -9.53 2.75 10.11
CA ASP A 42 -10.76 2.21 10.74
C ASP A 42 -10.80 0.67 10.83
N LYS A 43 -10.03 0.00 9.97
CA LYS A 43 -9.83 -1.45 10.00
C LYS A 43 -8.38 -1.77 9.68
N ASP A 44 -7.67 -2.34 10.65
CA ASP A 44 -6.33 -2.86 10.42
C ASP A 44 -6.39 -3.93 9.31
N SER A 45 -5.67 -3.67 8.23
CA SER A 45 -5.59 -4.57 7.07
C SER A 45 -4.14 -4.70 6.66
N TYR A 46 -3.75 -5.91 6.26
CA TYR A 46 -2.43 -6.14 5.69
C TYR A 46 -2.53 -6.85 4.35
N ILE A 47 -1.62 -6.50 3.44
CA ILE A 47 -1.52 -7.09 2.10
C ILE A 47 -0.06 -7.45 1.85
N THR A 48 0.18 -8.67 1.39
CA THR A 48 1.49 -9.06 0.86
C THR A 48 1.50 -8.76 -0.63
N VAL A 49 2.49 -7.99 -1.06
CA VAL A 49 2.60 -7.44 -2.39
C VAL A 49 3.84 -7.98 -3.10
N LYS A 50 3.84 -7.92 -4.43
CA LYS A 50 4.95 -8.40 -5.26
C LYS A 50 6.02 -7.33 -5.48
N GLU A 51 5.60 -6.07 -5.40
CA GLU A 51 6.43 -4.89 -5.53
C GLU A 51 7.49 -4.83 -4.42
N THR A 52 8.68 -4.35 -4.79
CA THR A 52 9.77 -4.12 -3.84
C THR A 52 9.46 -2.93 -2.92
N TYR A 53 10.19 -2.86 -1.80
CA TYR A 53 10.07 -1.74 -0.86
C TYR A 53 10.25 -0.38 -1.54
N GLU A 54 11.24 -0.24 -2.43
CA GLU A 54 11.53 1.04 -3.09
C GLU A 54 10.45 1.43 -4.10
N GLU A 55 9.89 0.47 -4.86
CA GLU A 55 8.77 0.71 -5.78
C GLU A 55 7.54 1.22 -5.02
N LEU A 56 7.18 0.55 -3.93
CA LEU A 56 6.05 0.96 -3.09
C LEU A 56 6.27 2.34 -2.46
N ARG A 57 7.47 2.59 -1.95
CA ARG A 57 7.82 3.88 -1.37
C ARG A 57 7.64 5.00 -2.39
N GLN A 58 8.11 4.80 -3.62
CA GLN A 58 7.97 5.78 -4.69
C GLN A 58 6.50 5.99 -5.08
N MET A 59 5.74 4.90 -5.27
CA MET A 59 4.30 4.97 -5.60
C MET A 59 3.50 5.73 -4.53
N LEU A 60 3.75 5.44 -3.25
CA LEU A 60 3.10 6.14 -2.14
C LEU A 60 3.51 7.62 -2.07
N GLN A 61 4.78 7.95 -2.29
CA GLN A 61 5.24 9.34 -2.30
C GLN A 61 4.60 10.14 -3.43
N ASP A 62 4.50 9.55 -4.62
CA ASP A 62 3.88 10.22 -5.77
C ASP A 62 2.38 10.37 -5.57
N TRP A 63 1.72 9.38 -4.94
CA TRP A 63 0.33 9.51 -4.53
C TRP A 63 0.10 10.66 -3.53
N ILE A 64 0.91 10.76 -2.47
CA ILE A 64 0.82 11.86 -1.48
C ILE A 64 0.97 13.23 -2.15
N LYS A 65 1.88 13.37 -3.13
CA LYS A 65 2.08 14.64 -3.87
C LYS A 65 0.88 15.01 -4.74
N VAL A 66 0.16 14.02 -5.28
CA VAL A 66 -1.02 14.23 -6.14
C VAL A 66 -2.24 14.62 -5.31
N THR A 67 -2.44 14.02 -4.13
CA THR A 67 -3.65 14.22 -3.31
C THR A 67 -3.61 15.49 -2.44
N LEU A 68 -2.44 16.11 -2.24
CA LEU A 68 -2.27 17.35 -1.43
C LEU A 68 -2.15 18.64 -2.26
N ARG A 69 -2.45 18.61 -3.56
CA ARG A 69 -2.56 19.80 -4.43
C ARG A 69 -4.02 20.13 -4.72
#